data_AF-A0A0J6FNU4-F1
#
_entry.id   AF-A0A0J6FNU4-F1
#
_cell.length_a   1.000
_cell.length_b   1.000
_cell.length_c   1.000
_cell.angle_alpha   90.00
_cell.angle_beta   90.00
_cell.angle_gamma   90.00
#
_symmetry.space_group_name_H-M   'P 1'
#
loop_
_entity.id
_entity.type
_entity.pdbx_description
1 polymer ?
#
loop_
_entity_poly.entity_id
_entity_poly.type
_entity_poly.pdbx_seq_one_letter_code
_entity_poly.pdbx_strand_id
1 'polypeptide(L)'
;MARRLEEPSFEASHTHAMFTYMTMKVKFLELCLGVFQNESLTHRRFYNFCSRFLVFPPENAQWRIFALNHDGSAGNQIAVDATNLAPGRYIILGPDGTPVPVSLSAEPYPRRVLSRTADSKLTPRLRQRAYFRQVVRFRDCDCMISGMRNPLADLGRYTGLEVARIFPQARVIEWRQRGFQQLVTDNSAAYLIGTSKIHSPQNGILLSSVVHALFDNFSLSINPDDGYLITSFMPDTLGIDGRILDPRCRNDADINRVNDHLLRWHFHTAVVANMRGVATEPSWEMDFPDGDMMGEILGTPDAALRMETELFHRLGPGENAFDEGIQAESSQNICIIT
;
A
#
# COMPACT_ATOMS: atom_id res chain seq x y z
N MET A 1 -12.43 -17.36 3.95
CA MET A 1 -13.21 -16.90 5.13
C MET A 1 -12.44 -15.75 5.79
N ALA A 2 -13.11 -14.75 6.35
CA ALA A 2 -12.44 -13.67 7.09
C ALA A 2 -12.22 -14.10 8.55
N ARG A 3 -11.04 -13.82 9.10
CA ARG A 3 -10.64 -14.21 10.46
C ARG A 3 -10.60 -13.00 11.39
N ARG A 4 -10.96 -13.19 12.66
CA ARG A 4 -10.72 -12.18 13.70
C ARG A 4 -9.25 -12.19 14.11
N LEU A 5 -8.76 -11.10 14.69
CA LEU A 5 -7.38 -11.01 15.17
C LEU A 5 -7.02 -12.08 16.23
N GLU A 6 -8.02 -12.55 16.96
CA GLU A 6 -7.86 -13.55 18.03
C GLU A 6 -7.88 -15.00 17.51
N GLU A 7 -8.24 -15.21 16.24
CA GLU A 7 -8.30 -16.55 15.65
C GLU A 7 -6.91 -16.99 15.17
N PRO A 8 -6.42 -18.18 15.56
CA PRO A 8 -5.15 -18.70 15.06
C PRO A 8 -5.23 -18.93 13.54
N SER A 9 -4.09 -18.78 12.86
CA SER A 9 -4.03 -19.11 11.44
C SER A 9 -4.26 -20.60 11.23
N PHE A 10 -4.83 -20.96 10.08
CA PHE A 10 -4.69 -22.32 9.56
C PHE A 10 -3.18 -22.61 9.39
N GLU A 11 -2.74 -23.84 9.66
CA GLU A 11 -1.38 -24.24 9.34
C GLU A 11 -1.15 -23.95 7.84
N ALA A 12 -0.10 -23.18 7.53
CA ALA A 12 0.25 -22.80 6.17
C ALA A 12 0.62 -24.04 5.36
N SER A 13 -0.40 -24.76 4.90
CA SER A 13 -0.29 -25.93 4.07
C SER A 13 -0.17 -25.43 2.63
N HIS A 14 1.08 -25.29 2.20
CA HIS A 14 1.48 -25.12 0.81
C HIS A 14 1.11 -23.77 0.18
N THR A 15 2.01 -22.82 0.44
CA THR A 15 2.21 -21.60 -0.34
C THR A 15 2.34 -21.92 -1.83
N HIS A 16 1.39 -21.50 -2.65
CA HIS A 16 1.45 -21.71 -4.09
C HIS A 16 1.42 -20.38 -4.85
N ALA A 17 2.47 -20.16 -5.64
CA ALA A 17 2.55 -19.02 -6.54
C ALA A 17 1.52 -19.18 -7.67
N MET A 18 0.73 -18.13 -7.86
CA MET A 18 -0.31 -18.05 -8.86
C MET A 18 0.18 -17.24 -10.03
N PHE A 19 0.08 -17.78 -11.24
CA PHE A 19 0.57 -17.12 -12.43
C PHE A 19 -0.58 -16.82 -13.38
N THR A 20 -0.74 -15.55 -13.76
CA THR A 20 -1.75 -15.15 -14.75
C THR A 20 -1.08 -14.78 -16.05
N TYR A 21 -1.63 -15.26 -17.15
CA TYR A 21 -1.13 -15.03 -18.49
C TYR A 21 -2.12 -14.19 -19.32
N MET A 22 -1.59 -13.40 -20.24
CA MET A 22 -2.38 -12.69 -21.24
C MET A 22 -1.93 -13.06 -22.64
N THR A 23 -2.89 -13.06 -23.57
CA THR A 23 -2.61 -13.19 -24.99
C THR A 23 -2.44 -11.81 -25.61
N MET A 24 -1.20 -11.42 -25.90
CA MET A 24 -0.95 -10.22 -26.71
C MET A 24 -0.79 -10.62 -28.18
N LYS A 25 -1.57 -9.98 -29.07
CA LYS A 25 -1.48 -10.05 -30.54
C LYS A 25 -0.97 -11.39 -31.10
N VAL A 26 -1.89 -12.33 -31.32
CA VAL A 26 -1.68 -13.56 -32.11
C VAL A 26 -0.46 -14.39 -31.64
N LYS A 27 -0.74 -15.34 -30.73
CA LYS A 27 0.07 -16.53 -30.34
C LYS A 27 1.14 -16.42 -29.24
N PHE A 28 1.34 -15.30 -28.56
CA PHE A 28 2.22 -15.28 -27.37
C PHE A 28 1.44 -15.12 -26.06
N LEU A 29 1.59 -16.09 -25.16
CA LEU A 29 1.20 -16.02 -23.75
C LEU A 29 2.33 -15.34 -23.00
N GLU A 30 2.10 -14.15 -22.49
CA GLU A 30 3.06 -13.46 -21.63
C GLU A 30 2.66 -13.67 -20.16
N LEU A 31 3.64 -13.99 -19.31
CA LEU A 31 3.40 -14.06 -17.87
C LEU A 31 3.18 -12.64 -17.37
N CYS A 32 1.96 -12.34 -16.96
CA CYS A 32 1.62 -11.02 -16.49
C CYS A 32 1.83 -10.89 -14.99
N LEU A 33 1.50 -11.92 -14.19
CA LEU A 33 1.25 -11.76 -12.74
C LEU A 33 1.81 -12.88 -11.86
N GLY A 34 2.09 -12.54 -10.60
CA GLY A 34 2.34 -13.43 -9.47
C GLY A 34 1.52 -13.03 -8.23
N VAL A 35 0.78 -13.94 -7.60
CA VAL A 35 0.20 -13.68 -6.26
C VAL A 35 0.26 -14.95 -5.40
N PHE A 36 0.36 -14.79 -4.08
CA PHE A 36 0.31 -15.91 -3.16
C PHE A 36 -1.13 -16.20 -2.73
N GLN A 37 -1.55 -17.45 -2.89
CA GLN A 37 -2.76 -17.93 -2.26
C GLN A 37 -2.45 -18.38 -0.82
N ASN A 38 -2.77 -17.52 0.15
CA ASN A 38 -2.61 -17.75 1.59
C ASN A 38 -3.95 -18.16 2.25
N GLU A 39 -4.79 -18.90 1.51
CA GLU A 39 -6.13 -19.40 1.86
C GLU A 39 -7.25 -18.37 1.98
N SER A 40 -6.95 -17.07 1.93
CA SER A 40 -7.99 -16.03 1.96
C SER A 40 -8.39 -15.49 0.59
N LEU A 41 -7.64 -15.77 -0.48
CA LEU A 41 -7.91 -15.22 -1.80
C LEU A 41 -9.09 -15.97 -2.44
N THR A 42 -10.20 -15.27 -2.66
CA THR A 42 -11.38 -15.81 -3.36
C THR A 42 -11.37 -15.40 -4.82
N HIS A 43 -12.19 -16.04 -5.65
CA HIS A 43 -12.36 -15.63 -7.03
C HIS A 43 -12.73 -14.14 -7.14
N ARG A 44 -13.74 -13.68 -6.39
CA ARG A 44 -14.16 -12.27 -6.38
C ARG A 44 -13.00 -11.32 -6.07
N ARG A 45 -12.17 -11.65 -5.08
CA ARG A 45 -11.00 -10.83 -4.72
C ARG A 45 -9.95 -10.83 -5.83
N PHE A 46 -9.72 -11.98 -6.45
CA PHE A 46 -8.80 -12.07 -7.58
C PHE A 46 -9.25 -11.24 -8.79
N TYR A 47 -10.56 -11.25 -9.12
CA TYR A 47 -11.14 -10.32 -10.10
C TYR A 47 -10.92 -8.85 -9.69
N ASN A 48 -11.14 -8.51 -8.42
CA ASN A 48 -10.90 -7.15 -7.92
C ASN A 48 -9.43 -6.75 -8.11
N PHE A 49 -8.49 -7.62 -7.80
CA PHE A 49 -7.07 -7.32 -7.93
C PHE A 49 -6.71 -7.08 -9.40
N CYS A 50 -7.09 -8.00 -10.28
CA CYS A 50 -6.88 -7.89 -11.73
C CYS A 50 -7.45 -6.59 -12.31
N SER A 51 -8.65 -6.17 -11.88
CA SER A 51 -9.28 -4.94 -12.39
C SER A 51 -8.51 -3.65 -12.09
N ARG A 52 -7.56 -3.65 -11.15
CA ARG A 52 -6.83 -2.44 -10.73
C ARG A 52 -5.70 -2.03 -11.66
N PHE A 53 -5.09 -2.99 -12.35
CA PHE A 53 -3.93 -2.73 -13.23
C PHE A 53 -4.14 -3.24 -14.65
N LEU A 54 -5.25 -3.90 -14.95
CA LEU A 54 -5.57 -4.33 -16.31
C LEU A 54 -6.46 -3.32 -17.01
N VAL A 55 -6.05 -2.95 -18.21
CA VAL A 55 -6.75 -2.00 -19.08
C VAL A 55 -7.21 -2.75 -20.33
N PHE A 56 -8.51 -2.73 -20.58
CA PHE A 56 -9.12 -3.41 -21.72
C PHE A 56 -9.73 -2.36 -22.67
N PRO A 57 -9.25 -2.26 -23.93
CA PRO A 57 -9.87 -1.44 -24.96
C PRO A 57 -10.90 -2.25 -25.80
N PRO A 58 -12.08 -1.69 -26.13
CA PRO A 58 -12.61 -0.39 -25.70
C PRO A 58 -12.96 -0.37 -24.20
N GLU A 59 -13.03 0.84 -23.63
CA GLU A 59 -13.41 1.03 -22.24
C GLU A 59 -14.72 0.28 -21.93
N ASN A 60 -14.74 -0.52 -20.86
CA ASN A 60 -15.81 -1.47 -20.49
C ASN A 60 -15.88 -2.78 -21.27
N ALA A 61 -14.84 -3.17 -22.01
CA ALA A 61 -14.75 -4.51 -22.57
C ALA A 61 -14.96 -5.59 -21.49
N GLN A 62 -15.83 -6.55 -21.80
CA GLN A 62 -16.11 -7.67 -20.90
C GLN A 62 -14.97 -8.67 -20.95
N TRP A 63 -14.52 -9.13 -19.78
CA TRP A 63 -13.49 -10.14 -19.64
C TRP A 63 -13.85 -11.12 -18.53
N ARG A 64 -13.26 -12.31 -18.59
CA ARG A 64 -13.41 -13.39 -17.61
C ARG A 64 -12.05 -14.03 -17.39
N ILE A 65 -11.90 -14.67 -16.23
CA ILE A 65 -10.73 -15.45 -15.86
C ILE A 65 -11.06 -16.93 -16.01
N PHE A 66 -10.18 -17.66 -16.67
CA PHE A 66 -10.27 -19.11 -16.87
C PHE A 66 -9.03 -19.78 -16.26
N ALA A 67 -9.17 -21.00 -15.78
CA ALA A 67 -8.02 -21.83 -15.47
C ALA A 67 -7.21 -22.09 -16.75
N LEU A 68 -5.88 -22.08 -16.67
CA LEU A 68 -5.00 -22.41 -17.78
C LEU A 68 -4.45 -23.83 -17.58
N ASN A 69 -4.80 -24.72 -18.49
CA ASN A 69 -4.36 -26.11 -18.45
C ASN A 69 -2.88 -26.24 -18.84
N HIS A 70 -2.27 -27.38 -18.51
CA HIS A 70 -0.86 -27.66 -18.83
C HIS A 70 -0.56 -27.69 -20.34
N ASP A 71 -1.56 -27.99 -21.17
CA ASP A 71 -1.46 -27.98 -22.63
C ASP A 71 -1.62 -26.58 -23.26
N GLY A 72 -1.82 -25.55 -22.44
CA GLY A 72 -2.04 -24.16 -22.86
C GLY A 72 -3.47 -23.83 -23.25
N SER A 73 -4.41 -24.78 -23.15
CA SER A 73 -5.83 -24.54 -23.38
C SER A 73 -6.51 -23.86 -22.19
N ALA A 74 -7.57 -23.10 -22.47
CA ALA A 74 -8.43 -22.56 -21.43
C ALA A 74 -9.32 -23.67 -20.85
N GLY A 75 -9.22 -23.88 -19.54
CA GLY A 75 -10.10 -24.75 -18.78
C GLY A 75 -11.37 -24.03 -18.33
N ASN A 76 -11.89 -24.40 -17.16
CA ASN A 76 -13.13 -23.83 -16.63
C ASN A 76 -12.99 -22.34 -16.31
N GLN A 77 -14.04 -21.58 -16.64
CA GLN A 77 -14.19 -20.20 -16.18
C GLN A 77 -14.37 -20.19 -14.66
N ILE A 78 -13.66 -19.30 -13.96
CA ILE A 78 -13.96 -19.05 -12.54
C ILE A 78 -15.09 -18.02 -12.40
N ALA A 79 -16.04 -18.32 -11.52
CA ALA A 79 -17.16 -17.44 -11.20
C ALA A 79 -16.72 -16.24 -10.34
N VAL A 80 -17.47 -15.13 -10.38
CA VAL A 80 -17.19 -13.95 -9.53
C VAL A 80 -17.85 -14.14 -8.16
N ASP A 81 -17.33 -15.04 -7.35
CA ASP A 81 -17.95 -15.48 -6.10
C ASP A 81 -16.96 -15.58 -4.93
N ALA A 82 -17.44 -16.06 -3.79
CA ALA A 82 -16.66 -16.21 -2.58
C ALA A 82 -15.89 -17.54 -2.52
N THR A 83 -15.86 -18.31 -3.62
CA THR A 83 -15.13 -19.57 -3.68
C THR A 83 -13.62 -19.30 -3.60
N ASN A 84 -12.90 -20.10 -2.81
CA ASN A 84 -11.45 -19.99 -2.69
C ASN A 84 -10.78 -20.26 -4.04
N LEU A 85 -9.84 -19.40 -4.42
CA LEU A 85 -9.09 -19.56 -5.66
C LEU A 85 -8.15 -20.76 -5.53
N ALA A 86 -8.27 -21.74 -6.43
CA ALA A 86 -7.36 -22.88 -6.42
C ALA A 86 -5.94 -22.48 -6.85
N PRO A 87 -4.89 -23.09 -6.31
CA PRO A 87 -3.54 -22.97 -6.85
C PRO A 87 -3.48 -23.32 -8.34
N GLY A 88 -2.82 -22.49 -9.16
CA GLY A 88 -2.64 -22.80 -10.57
C GLY A 88 -2.29 -21.62 -11.46
N ARG A 89 -2.40 -21.87 -12.76
CA ARG A 89 -2.23 -20.87 -13.82
C ARG A 89 -3.59 -20.43 -14.31
N TYR A 90 -3.70 -19.15 -14.63
CA TYR A 90 -4.95 -18.53 -15.08
C TYR A 90 -4.73 -17.71 -16.34
N ILE A 91 -5.76 -17.59 -17.16
CA ILE A 91 -5.74 -16.82 -18.40
C ILE A 91 -6.97 -15.90 -18.45
N ILE A 92 -6.78 -14.71 -19.00
CA ILE A 92 -7.84 -13.73 -19.18
C ILE A 92 -8.31 -13.74 -20.63
N LEU A 93 -9.61 -13.90 -20.82
CA LEU A 93 -10.27 -14.02 -22.12
C LEU A 93 -11.60 -13.26 -22.11
N GLY A 94 -12.22 -13.11 -23.27
CA GLY A 94 -13.61 -12.67 -23.39
C GLY A 94 -14.60 -13.69 -22.79
N PRO A 95 -15.87 -13.31 -22.57
CA PRO A 95 -16.89 -14.21 -22.02
C PRO A 95 -17.16 -15.47 -22.85
N ASP A 96 -16.86 -15.43 -24.15
CA ASP A 96 -16.96 -16.54 -25.10
C ASP A 96 -15.69 -17.41 -25.17
N GLY A 97 -14.68 -17.10 -24.35
CA GLY A 97 -13.38 -17.79 -24.35
C GLY A 97 -12.44 -17.33 -25.46
N THR A 98 -12.76 -16.24 -26.19
CA THR A 98 -11.88 -15.70 -27.22
C THR A 98 -10.82 -14.75 -26.62
N PRO A 99 -9.64 -14.60 -27.25
CA PRO A 99 -8.65 -13.61 -26.82
C PRO A 99 -9.22 -12.19 -26.79
N VAL A 100 -9.04 -11.49 -25.67
CA VAL A 100 -9.42 -10.08 -25.52
C VAL A 100 -8.19 -9.18 -25.55
N PRO A 101 -8.22 -8.03 -26.24
CA PRO A 101 -7.16 -7.04 -26.15
C PRO A 101 -7.00 -6.56 -24.71
N VAL A 102 -5.77 -6.58 -24.20
CA VAL A 102 -5.49 -6.16 -22.83
C VAL A 102 -4.07 -5.61 -22.72
N SER A 103 -3.91 -4.62 -21.86
CA SER A 103 -2.64 -3.99 -21.54
C SER A 103 -2.52 -3.74 -20.03
N LEU A 104 -1.30 -3.63 -19.53
CA LEU A 104 -1.04 -3.21 -18.16
C LEU A 104 -1.20 -1.69 -18.03
N SER A 105 -1.70 -1.22 -16.89
CA SER A 105 -1.71 0.20 -16.58
C SER A 105 -0.28 0.73 -16.51
N ALA A 106 -0.08 1.94 -17.04
CA ALA A 106 1.21 2.64 -17.00
C ALA A 106 1.50 3.30 -15.64
N GLU A 107 0.64 3.11 -14.62
CA GLU A 107 0.76 3.80 -13.34
C GLU A 107 2.07 3.39 -12.63
N PRO A 108 3.03 4.28 -12.37
CA PRO A 108 4.22 3.90 -11.61
C PRO A 108 3.80 3.49 -10.19
N TYR A 109 4.37 2.39 -9.66
CA TYR A 109 4.21 2.11 -8.24
C TYR A 109 5.33 2.80 -7.46
N PRO A 110 5.03 3.51 -6.36
CA PRO A 110 6.02 4.16 -5.55
C PRO A 110 6.90 3.16 -4.81
N ARG A 111 8.23 3.30 -4.86
CA ARG A 111 9.11 2.67 -3.86
C ARG A 111 9.12 3.51 -2.58
N ARG A 112 9.27 2.84 -1.43
CA ARG A 112 9.28 3.46 -0.10
C ARG A 112 10.60 3.16 0.60
N VAL A 113 11.09 4.16 1.34
CA VAL A 113 12.13 3.96 2.36
C VAL A 113 11.41 3.56 3.65
N LEU A 114 11.97 2.61 4.41
CA LEU A 114 11.43 2.25 5.72
C LEU A 114 11.31 3.51 6.58
N SER A 115 10.16 3.69 7.21
CA SER A 115 9.92 4.80 8.12
C SER A 115 10.64 4.60 9.47
N ARG A 116 11.92 4.23 9.45
CA ARG A 116 12.77 4.12 10.63
C ARG A 116 13.27 5.50 11.02
N THR A 117 12.89 5.89 12.21
CA THR A 117 13.07 7.25 12.69
C THR A 117 14.53 7.58 12.97
N ALA A 118 15.14 8.44 12.15
CA ALA A 118 16.32 9.19 12.54
C ALA A 118 15.91 10.38 13.42
N ASP A 119 16.48 10.47 14.61
CA ASP A 119 16.39 11.62 15.50
C ASP A 119 17.55 12.58 15.20
N SER A 120 17.27 13.83 14.88
CA SER A 120 17.96 14.95 15.54
C SER A 120 17.34 16.32 15.24
N LYS A 121 17.33 17.14 16.31
CA LYS A 121 17.16 18.60 16.44
C LYS A 121 15.74 19.21 16.41
N LEU A 122 15.51 20.06 17.42
CA LEU A 122 14.28 20.81 17.75
C LEU A 122 13.86 21.74 16.61
N THR A 123 12.88 21.31 15.82
CA THR A 123 12.22 22.08 14.76
C THR A 123 10.70 21.85 14.85
N PRO A 124 9.84 22.69 14.24
CA PRO A 124 8.39 22.44 14.15
C PRO A 124 8.02 21.00 13.71
N ARG A 125 8.89 20.38 12.92
CA ARG A 125 8.78 18.99 12.47
C ARG A 125 8.83 17.96 13.61
N LEU A 126 9.61 18.19 14.66
CA LEU A 126 9.60 17.32 15.84
C LEU A 126 8.26 17.38 16.57
N ARG A 127 7.62 18.56 16.61
CA ARG A 127 6.30 18.71 17.25
C ARG A 127 5.23 17.95 16.48
N GLN A 128 5.17 18.11 15.16
CA GLN A 128 4.22 17.37 14.31
C GLN A 128 4.45 15.86 14.42
N ARG A 129 5.72 15.43 14.38
CA ARG A 129 6.08 14.01 14.54
C ARG A 129 5.75 13.45 15.93
N ALA A 130 5.98 14.22 16.99
CA ALA A 130 5.63 13.82 18.36
C ALA A 130 4.10 13.69 18.52
N TYR A 131 3.35 14.70 18.04
CA TYR A 131 1.89 14.69 18.02
C TYR A 131 1.34 13.47 17.27
N PHE A 132 1.75 13.30 16.02
CA PHE A 132 1.36 12.16 15.19
C PHE A 132 1.62 10.82 15.89
N ARG A 133 2.83 10.62 16.44
CA ARG A 133 3.18 9.39 17.14
C ARG A 133 2.36 9.18 18.40
N GLN A 134 2.17 10.21 19.20
CA GLN A 134 1.47 10.10 20.48
C GLN A 134 -0.01 9.78 20.28
N VAL A 135 -0.69 10.47 19.34
CA VAL A 135 -2.11 10.26 19.07
C VAL A 135 -2.35 8.86 18.50
N VAL A 136 -1.55 8.42 17.51
CA VAL A 136 -1.70 7.07 16.95
C VAL A 136 -1.44 6.00 18.01
N ARG A 137 -0.41 6.17 18.84
CA ARG A 137 -0.10 5.24 19.93
C ARG A 137 -1.24 5.10 20.93
N PHE A 138 -1.81 6.23 21.35
CA PHE A 138 -2.92 6.26 22.30
C PHE A 138 -4.21 5.66 21.71
N ARG A 139 -4.46 5.89 20.41
CA ARG A 139 -5.62 5.31 19.70
C ARG A 139 -5.51 3.79 19.57
N ASP A 140 -4.34 3.29 19.19
CA ASP A 140 -4.18 1.90 18.76
C ASP A 140 -3.74 0.97 19.90
N CYS A 141 -2.80 1.42 20.75
CA CYS A 141 -2.14 0.68 21.84
C CYS A 141 -1.32 -0.57 21.42
N ASP A 142 -1.85 -1.41 20.53
CA ASP A 142 -1.31 -2.70 20.08
C ASP A 142 -0.88 -2.66 18.59
N CYS A 143 -0.40 -3.77 18.04
CA CYS A 143 -0.27 -3.91 16.59
C CYS A 143 -1.65 -4.13 15.94
N MET A 144 -2.11 -3.18 15.14
CA MET A 144 -3.45 -3.18 14.52
C MET A 144 -3.66 -4.24 13.41
N ILE A 145 -2.59 -4.87 12.93
CA ILE A 145 -2.64 -5.89 11.87
C ILE A 145 -2.39 -7.29 12.42
N SER A 146 -1.33 -7.49 13.22
CA SER A 146 -1.04 -8.83 13.77
C SER A 146 -1.80 -9.14 15.06
N GLY A 147 -2.38 -8.14 15.72
CA GLY A 147 -3.00 -8.29 17.04
C GLY A 147 -1.99 -8.46 18.18
N MET A 148 -0.68 -8.28 17.92
CA MET A 148 0.34 -8.32 18.96
C MET A 148 0.01 -7.32 20.07
N ARG A 149 -0.30 -7.85 21.26
CA ARG A 149 -0.68 -7.07 22.44
C ARG A 149 0.53 -6.33 23.03
N ASN A 150 0.30 -5.12 23.51
CA ASN A 150 1.25 -4.32 24.25
C ASN A 150 0.75 -4.11 25.69
N PRO A 151 1.12 -5.00 26.63
CA PRO A 151 0.72 -4.86 28.03
C PRO A 151 1.34 -3.64 28.73
N LEU A 152 2.29 -2.94 28.09
CA LEU A 152 2.96 -1.78 28.65
C LEU A 152 2.45 -0.45 28.05
N ALA A 153 1.37 -0.47 27.26
CA ALA A 153 0.79 0.72 26.64
C ALA A 153 0.39 1.77 27.70
N ASP A 154 -0.20 1.34 28.82
CA ASP A 154 -0.60 2.20 29.95
C ASP A 154 0.59 2.88 30.64
N LEU A 155 1.78 2.27 30.54
CA LEU A 155 3.03 2.85 31.03
C LEU A 155 3.72 3.74 29.98
N GLY A 156 3.06 4.00 28.85
CA GLY A 156 3.60 4.77 27.74
C GLY A 156 4.74 4.09 27.00
N ARG A 157 4.93 2.76 27.17
CA ARG A 157 6.01 2.00 26.54
C ARG A 157 5.49 1.26 25.32
N TYR A 158 6.19 1.43 24.21
CA TYR A 158 5.82 0.90 22.89
C TYR A 158 7.01 0.19 22.24
N THR A 159 7.88 -0.42 23.03
CA THR A 159 9.05 -1.15 22.54
C THR A 159 8.59 -2.25 21.58
N GLY A 160 9.20 -2.33 20.39
CA GLY A 160 8.81 -3.27 19.33
C GLY A 160 7.59 -2.84 18.50
N LEU A 161 6.94 -1.72 18.84
CA LEU A 161 5.86 -1.11 18.08
C LEU A 161 6.27 0.25 17.48
N GLU A 162 5.88 0.45 16.24
CA GLU A 162 6.23 1.59 15.42
C GLU A 162 4.98 2.19 14.76
N VAL A 163 4.93 3.52 14.69
CA VAL A 163 3.84 4.22 14.00
C VAL A 163 4.18 4.29 12.52
N ALA A 164 3.47 3.50 11.73
CA ALA A 164 3.58 3.45 10.28
C ALA A 164 2.71 4.52 9.64
N ARG A 165 3.23 5.16 8.58
CA ARG A 165 2.40 6.03 7.73
C ARG A 165 1.73 5.20 6.65
N ILE A 166 0.46 5.44 6.39
CA ILE A 166 -0.27 4.76 5.30
C ILE A 166 0.19 5.33 3.96
N PHE A 167 0.09 6.65 3.81
CA PHE A 167 0.66 7.40 2.70
C PHE A 167 2.03 7.97 3.09
N PRO A 168 3.09 7.71 2.32
CA PRO A 168 4.45 8.10 2.69
C PRO A 168 4.62 9.62 2.66
N GLN A 169 5.21 10.19 3.71
CA GLN A 169 5.47 11.63 3.81
C GLN A 169 6.34 12.15 2.65
N ALA A 170 7.27 11.33 2.16
CA ALA A 170 8.16 11.68 1.06
C ALA A 170 7.41 12.04 -0.24
N ARG A 171 6.11 11.73 -0.31
CA ARG A 171 5.25 11.97 -1.48
C ARG A 171 4.22 13.07 -1.23
N VAL A 172 4.54 14.09 -0.44
CA VAL A 172 3.59 15.20 -0.18
C VAL A 172 3.11 15.90 -1.46
N ILE A 173 3.94 15.92 -2.51
CA ILE A 173 3.60 16.56 -3.78
C ILE A 173 2.46 15.77 -4.45
N GLU A 174 2.60 14.44 -4.54
CA GLU A 174 1.55 13.54 -5.03
C GLU A 174 0.30 13.62 -4.15
N TRP A 175 0.48 13.67 -2.82
CA TRP A 175 -0.60 13.86 -1.86
C TRP A 175 -1.44 15.12 -2.15
N ARG A 176 -0.78 16.25 -2.41
CA ARG A 176 -1.45 17.52 -2.75
C ARG A 176 -2.11 17.44 -4.12
N GLN A 177 -1.40 16.96 -5.14
CA GLN A 177 -1.90 16.86 -6.52
C GLN A 177 -3.14 15.97 -6.64
N ARG A 178 -3.17 14.85 -5.91
CA ARG A 178 -4.31 13.92 -5.87
C ARG A 178 -5.41 14.37 -4.90
N GLY A 179 -5.27 15.50 -4.22
CA GLY A 179 -6.30 16.07 -3.36
C GLY A 179 -6.54 15.29 -2.04
N PHE A 180 -5.54 14.57 -1.54
CA PHE A 180 -5.71 13.80 -0.30
C PHE A 180 -5.88 14.70 0.94
N GLN A 181 -5.35 15.93 0.91
CA GLN A 181 -5.54 16.89 2.00
C GLN A 181 -7.02 17.20 2.27
N GLN A 182 -7.87 17.23 1.23
CA GLN A 182 -9.29 17.49 1.37
C GLN A 182 -10.07 16.28 1.91
N LEU A 183 -9.49 15.09 1.82
CA LEU A 183 -10.08 13.85 2.35
C LEU A 183 -9.78 13.65 3.83
N VAL A 184 -8.85 14.42 4.41
CA VAL A 184 -8.52 14.38 5.85
C VAL A 184 -9.48 15.26 6.64
N THR A 185 -10.28 14.64 7.50
CA THR A 185 -11.28 15.31 8.34
C THR A 185 -10.72 15.86 9.65
N ASP A 186 -9.51 15.46 10.04
CA ASP A 186 -8.78 16.02 11.16
C ASP A 186 -8.61 17.54 10.98
N ASN A 187 -9.06 18.27 12.00
CA ASN A 187 -9.10 19.72 12.07
C ASN A 187 -8.12 20.27 13.13
N SER A 188 -7.18 19.45 13.59
CA SER A 188 -6.09 19.88 14.45
C SER A 188 -5.34 21.06 13.83
N ALA A 189 -4.75 21.90 14.69
CA ALA A 189 -4.07 23.11 14.24
C ALA A 189 -2.92 22.79 13.26
N ALA A 190 -2.69 23.68 12.28
CA ALA A 190 -1.68 23.48 11.23
C ALA A 190 -0.25 23.28 11.78
N TYR A 191 0.08 23.85 12.96
CA TYR A 191 1.38 23.62 13.58
C TYR A 191 1.56 22.18 14.14
N LEU A 192 0.47 21.40 14.25
CA LEU A 192 0.47 19.99 14.67
C LEU A 192 0.44 19.03 13.48
N ILE A 193 -0.31 19.36 12.42
CA ILE A 193 -0.56 18.43 11.31
C ILE A 193 -0.04 18.90 9.94
N GLY A 194 0.52 20.11 9.87
CA GLY A 194 0.95 20.76 8.63
C GLY A 194 -0.21 21.33 7.83
N THR A 195 0.08 22.24 6.89
CA THR A 195 -0.93 22.79 5.95
C THR A 195 -1.43 21.72 4.99
N SER A 196 -0.56 20.79 4.61
CA SER A 196 -0.87 19.61 3.79
C SER A 196 -1.76 18.59 4.51
N LYS A 197 -1.85 18.64 5.85
CA LYS A 197 -2.43 17.62 6.72
C LYS A 197 -1.78 16.23 6.63
N ILE A 198 -0.63 16.07 5.98
CA ILE A 198 0.02 14.76 5.82
C ILE A 198 0.48 14.15 7.14
N HIS A 199 0.63 14.98 8.18
CA HIS A 199 0.97 14.59 9.55
C HIS A 199 -0.25 14.30 10.43
N SER A 200 -1.46 14.27 9.86
CA SER A 200 -2.65 13.86 10.60
C SER A 200 -2.54 12.42 11.09
N PRO A 201 -2.96 12.11 12.34
CA PRO A 201 -3.07 10.73 12.85
C PRO A 201 -3.93 9.80 11.99
N GLN A 202 -4.82 10.35 11.16
CA GLN A 202 -5.61 9.58 10.19
C GLN A 202 -4.74 8.87 9.12
N ASN A 203 -3.52 9.38 8.89
CA ASN A 203 -2.51 8.78 8.01
C ASN A 203 -1.57 7.82 8.76
N GLY A 204 -1.89 7.46 10.00
CA GLY A 204 -1.03 6.64 10.85
C GLY A 204 -1.70 5.38 11.37
N ILE A 205 -0.91 4.32 11.55
CA ILE A 205 -1.33 3.06 12.16
C ILE A 205 -0.18 2.47 12.99
N LEU A 206 -0.47 1.92 14.17
CA LEU A 206 0.52 1.30 15.04
C LEU A 206 0.75 -0.17 14.67
N LEU A 207 1.99 -0.52 14.34
CA LEU A 207 2.38 -1.84 13.86
C LEU A 207 3.59 -2.38 14.64
N SER A 208 3.73 -3.70 14.74
CA SER A 208 5.01 -4.28 15.15
C SER A 208 6.10 -3.99 14.11
N SER A 209 7.36 -3.91 14.52
CA SER A 209 8.46 -3.58 13.60
C SER A 209 8.53 -4.48 12.36
N VAL A 210 8.24 -5.78 12.52
CA VAL A 210 8.21 -6.74 11.39
C VAL A 210 7.05 -6.42 10.45
N VAL A 211 5.84 -6.23 11.00
CA VAL A 211 4.65 -5.92 10.20
C VAL A 211 4.77 -4.55 9.53
N HIS A 212 5.38 -3.58 10.19
CA HIS A 212 5.67 -2.26 9.64
C HIS A 212 6.57 -2.36 8.40
N ALA A 213 7.63 -3.17 8.45
CA ALA A 213 8.51 -3.38 7.30
C ALA A 213 7.76 -4.00 6.11
N LEU A 214 6.91 -5.00 6.36
CA LEU A 214 6.07 -5.61 5.32
C LEU A 214 5.04 -4.62 4.75
N PHE A 215 4.48 -3.76 5.59
CA PHE A 215 3.52 -2.74 5.18
C PHE A 215 4.19 -1.66 4.32
N ASP A 216 5.33 -1.13 4.74
CA ASP A 216 6.10 -0.13 3.97
C ASP A 216 6.59 -0.69 2.62
N ASN A 217 6.93 -1.97 2.54
CA ASN A 217 7.31 -2.64 1.30
C ASN A 217 6.13 -3.12 0.45
N PHE A 218 4.90 -2.77 0.82
CA PHE A 218 3.68 -3.23 0.16
C PHE A 218 3.51 -4.76 0.09
N SER A 219 4.26 -5.53 0.89
CA SER A 219 4.14 -7.00 0.97
C SER A 219 2.85 -7.45 1.65
N LEU A 220 2.14 -6.53 2.30
CA LEU A 220 0.78 -6.72 2.79
C LEU A 220 -0.03 -5.44 2.60
N SER A 221 -1.35 -5.54 2.61
CA SER A 221 -2.24 -4.37 2.57
C SER A 221 -3.61 -4.65 3.17
N ILE A 222 -4.45 -3.61 3.29
CA ILE A 222 -5.81 -3.68 3.85
C ILE A 222 -6.81 -3.12 2.87
N ASN A 223 -7.85 -3.88 2.53
CA ASN A 223 -8.93 -3.41 1.67
C ASN A 223 -10.15 -2.93 2.50
N PRO A 224 -10.38 -1.61 2.66
CA PRO A 224 -11.53 -1.11 3.42
C PRO A 224 -12.87 -1.42 2.72
N ASP A 225 -12.86 -1.64 1.40
CA ASP A 225 -14.06 -1.94 0.61
C ASP A 225 -14.46 -3.44 0.64
N ASP A 226 -13.62 -4.28 1.27
CA ASP A 226 -13.90 -5.70 1.50
C ASP A 226 -13.82 -6.03 3.00
N GLY A 227 -14.47 -5.19 3.81
CA GLY A 227 -14.59 -5.41 5.25
C GLY A 227 -13.28 -5.26 6.02
N TYR A 228 -12.34 -4.45 5.51
CA TYR A 228 -11.00 -4.24 6.07
C TYR A 228 -10.16 -5.52 6.15
N LEU A 229 -10.33 -6.40 5.15
CA LEU A 229 -9.52 -7.59 5.05
C LEU A 229 -8.04 -7.25 4.82
N ILE A 230 -7.18 -7.90 5.58
CA ILE A 230 -5.73 -7.91 5.40
C ILE A 230 -5.37 -8.95 4.34
N THR A 231 -4.58 -8.55 3.36
CA THR A 231 -4.04 -9.42 2.30
C THR A 231 -2.52 -9.42 2.42
N SER A 232 -1.92 -10.59 2.52
CA SER A 232 -0.48 -10.81 2.37
C SER A 232 -0.15 -11.18 0.93
N PHE A 233 0.77 -10.45 0.32
CA PHE A 233 1.32 -10.73 -1.02
C PHE A 233 2.63 -11.53 -0.97
N MET A 234 2.93 -12.10 0.19
CA MET A 234 4.09 -12.96 0.46
C MET A 234 3.60 -14.21 1.21
N PRO A 235 4.43 -15.27 1.34
CA PRO A 235 4.08 -16.40 2.20
C PRO A 235 3.69 -15.92 3.60
N ASP A 236 2.49 -16.27 4.08
CA ASP A 236 1.92 -15.75 5.33
C ASP A 236 2.54 -16.38 6.59
N THR A 237 3.83 -16.11 6.82
CA THR A 237 4.58 -16.61 7.98
C THR A 237 4.13 -16.02 9.31
N LEU A 238 3.40 -14.91 9.29
CA LEU A 238 2.86 -14.24 10.48
C LEU A 238 1.39 -14.59 10.75
N GLY A 239 0.77 -15.38 9.88
CA GLY A 239 -0.63 -15.79 9.98
C GLY A 239 -1.63 -14.63 9.88
N ILE A 240 -1.28 -13.53 9.21
CA ILE A 240 -2.05 -12.28 9.13
C ILE A 240 -3.03 -12.23 7.96
N ASP A 241 -2.82 -13.05 6.93
CA ASP A 241 -3.64 -13.03 5.72
C ASP A 241 -5.11 -13.37 6.06
N GLY A 242 -6.06 -12.72 5.40
CA GLY A 242 -7.48 -12.93 5.66
C GLY A 242 -7.98 -12.48 7.03
N ARG A 243 -7.13 -11.92 7.91
CA ARG A 243 -7.59 -11.27 9.14
C ARG A 243 -8.28 -9.94 8.82
N ILE A 244 -9.05 -9.44 9.78
CA ILE A 244 -9.69 -8.12 9.70
C ILE A 244 -8.87 -7.12 10.50
N LEU A 245 -8.64 -5.93 9.95
CA LEU A 245 -7.99 -4.82 10.64
C LEU A 245 -8.69 -4.51 11.98
N ASP A 246 -7.89 -4.31 13.03
CA ASP A 246 -8.40 -4.05 14.38
C ASP A 246 -9.43 -2.90 14.37
N PRO A 247 -10.64 -3.09 14.92
CA PRO A 247 -11.67 -2.07 14.90
C PRO A 247 -11.27 -0.80 15.66
N ARG A 248 -10.32 -0.87 16.62
CA ARG A 248 -9.89 0.30 17.42
C ARG A 248 -9.39 1.45 16.55
N CYS A 249 -8.54 1.16 15.57
CA CYS A 249 -7.97 2.20 14.71
C CYS A 249 -8.97 2.76 13.68
N ARG A 250 -10.17 2.16 13.57
CA ARG A 250 -11.22 2.53 12.59
C ARG A 250 -12.58 2.78 13.25
N ASN A 251 -12.58 3.20 14.52
CA ASN A 251 -13.79 3.57 15.23
C ASN A 251 -14.40 4.84 14.62
N ASP A 252 -15.64 4.78 14.13
CA ASP A 252 -16.31 5.91 13.49
C ASP A 252 -16.51 7.12 14.41
N ALA A 253 -16.57 6.90 15.73
CA ALA A 253 -16.69 7.97 16.72
C ALA A 253 -15.36 8.72 16.97
N ASP A 254 -14.22 8.17 16.53
CA ASP A 254 -12.91 8.81 16.68
C ASP A 254 -12.56 9.62 15.42
N ILE A 255 -12.40 10.93 15.57
CA ILE A 255 -11.95 11.82 14.49
C ILE A 255 -10.56 11.43 13.97
N ASN A 256 -9.74 10.80 14.81
CA ASN A 256 -8.41 10.35 14.45
C ASN A 256 -8.38 8.96 13.83
N ARG A 257 -9.53 8.32 13.55
CA ARG A 257 -9.58 7.01 12.89
C ARG A 257 -8.77 7.00 11.60
N VAL A 258 -8.22 5.83 11.27
CA VAL A 258 -7.54 5.57 10.00
C VAL A 258 -8.47 5.96 8.84
N ASN A 259 -7.92 6.69 7.87
CA ASN A 259 -8.70 7.17 6.73
C ASN A 259 -8.77 6.12 5.61
N ASP A 260 -10.00 5.73 5.26
CA ASP A 260 -10.26 4.71 4.24
C ASP A 260 -9.71 5.08 2.87
N HIS A 261 -9.67 6.36 2.49
CA HIS A 261 -9.08 6.77 1.21
C HIS A 261 -7.58 6.49 1.15
N LEU A 262 -6.89 6.59 2.30
CA LEU A 262 -5.46 6.28 2.39
C LEU A 262 -5.24 4.77 2.35
N LEU A 263 -6.10 3.98 3.02
CA LEU A 263 -6.08 2.53 2.91
C LEU A 263 -6.36 2.07 1.47
N ARG A 264 -7.33 2.68 0.77
CA ARG A 264 -7.61 2.38 -0.66
C ARG A 264 -6.40 2.66 -1.54
N TRP A 265 -5.71 3.78 -1.31
CA TRP A 265 -4.46 4.08 -2.02
C TRP A 265 -3.40 3.01 -1.75
N HIS A 266 -3.13 2.71 -0.48
CA HIS A 266 -2.13 1.71 -0.10
C HIS A 266 -2.45 0.32 -0.66
N PHE A 267 -3.72 -0.06 -0.64
CA PHE A 267 -4.23 -1.31 -1.22
C PHE A 267 -4.05 -1.37 -2.72
N HIS A 268 -4.45 -0.32 -3.43
CA HIS A 268 -4.25 -0.22 -4.87
C HIS A 268 -2.77 -0.36 -5.22
N THR A 269 -1.91 0.42 -4.55
CA THR A 269 -0.47 0.38 -4.76
C THR A 269 0.12 -0.99 -4.49
N ALA A 270 -0.28 -1.66 -3.40
CA ALA A 270 0.22 -2.99 -3.07
C ALA A 270 -0.18 -4.05 -4.09
N VAL A 271 -1.43 -4.01 -4.57
CA VAL A 271 -1.87 -4.90 -5.66
C VAL A 271 -1.04 -4.65 -6.91
N VAL A 272 -0.86 -3.40 -7.32
CA VAL A 272 -0.08 -3.06 -8.52
C VAL A 272 1.39 -3.50 -8.35
N ALA A 273 2.01 -3.23 -7.20
CA ALA A 273 3.42 -3.53 -6.96
C ALA A 273 3.73 -5.03 -6.98
N ASN A 274 2.85 -5.86 -6.40
CA ASN A 274 3.11 -7.30 -6.30
C ASN A 274 2.59 -8.07 -7.51
N MET A 275 1.46 -7.66 -8.09
CA MET A 275 0.83 -8.43 -9.15
C MET A 275 1.27 -7.99 -10.52
N ARG A 276 1.59 -6.73 -10.78
CA ARG A 276 2.11 -6.33 -12.09
C ARG A 276 3.53 -6.92 -12.23
N GLY A 277 3.79 -7.69 -13.30
CA GLY A 277 5.02 -8.47 -13.56
C GLY A 277 6.38 -7.76 -13.57
N VAL A 278 6.47 -6.57 -12.96
CA VAL A 278 7.69 -5.82 -12.60
C VAL A 278 8.13 -6.12 -11.15
N ALA A 279 7.54 -7.12 -10.49
CA ALA A 279 7.92 -7.58 -9.14
C ALA A 279 9.33 -8.21 -9.03
N THR A 280 10.23 -7.91 -9.99
CA THR A 280 11.63 -8.33 -9.99
C THR A 280 12.57 -7.30 -9.39
N GLU A 281 12.09 -6.10 -9.05
CA GLU A 281 12.92 -5.07 -8.43
C GLU A 281 12.92 -5.25 -6.90
N PRO A 282 14.05 -5.63 -6.29
CA PRO A 282 14.11 -5.83 -4.85
C PRO A 282 13.78 -4.53 -4.11
N SER A 283 13.14 -4.67 -2.94
CA SER A 283 12.98 -3.56 -2.00
C SER A 283 14.34 -2.93 -1.71
N TRP A 284 14.38 -1.63 -1.45
CA TRP A 284 15.63 -0.99 -1.04
C TRP A 284 16.14 -1.59 0.26
N GLU A 285 17.27 -2.29 0.19
CA GLU A 285 17.96 -2.81 1.36
C GLU A 285 18.47 -1.65 2.22
N MET A 286 18.28 -1.77 3.53
CA MET A 286 18.65 -0.73 4.49
C MET A 286 19.89 -1.11 5.31
N ASP A 287 20.46 -2.28 5.03
CA ASP A 287 21.70 -2.76 5.61
C ASP A 287 22.82 -2.31 4.66
N PHE A 288 23.50 -1.23 5.04
CA PHE A 288 24.63 -0.67 4.30
C PHE A 288 25.92 -1.25 4.90
N PRO A 289 26.49 -2.35 4.36
CA PRO A 289 27.57 -3.12 4.97
C PRO A 289 28.80 -2.30 5.41
N ASP A 290 29.11 -1.22 4.69
CA ASP A 290 30.29 -0.40 4.98
C ASP A 290 29.95 0.96 5.62
N GLY A 291 28.67 1.23 5.91
CA GLY A 291 28.19 2.53 6.38
C GLY A 291 28.24 3.65 5.32
N ASP A 292 28.73 3.36 4.10
CA ASP A 292 28.69 4.27 2.95
C ASP A 292 27.33 4.20 2.23
N MET A 293 26.32 4.68 2.94
CA MET A 293 24.95 4.78 2.43
C MET A 293 24.88 5.50 1.08
N MET A 294 25.70 6.53 0.88
CA MET A 294 25.65 7.35 -0.33
C MET A 294 26.27 6.63 -1.53
N GLY A 295 27.42 5.97 -1.34
CA GLY A 295 28.04 5.13 -2.36
C GLY A 295 27.13 3.99 -2.80
N GLU A 296 26.47 3.33 -1.85
CA GLU A 296 25.51 2.26 -2.15
C GLU A 296 24.26 2.76 -2.86
N ILE A 297 23.68 3.91 -2.45
CA ILE A 297 22.55 4.52 -3.17
C ILE A 297 22.95 4.88 -4.61
N LEU A 298 24.10 5.53 -4.80
CA LEU A 298 24.59 5.93 -6.14
C LEU A 298 24.92 4.73 -7.04
N GLY A 299 25.23 3.57 -6.46
CA GLY A 299 25.45 2.32 -7.19
C GLY A 299 24.16 1.66 -7.70
N THR A 300 22.98 2.10 -7.26
CA THR A 300 21.70 1.51 -7.70
C THR A 300 21.21 2.11 -9.03
N PRO A 301 20.56 1.32 -9.91
CA PRO A 301 19.98 1.82 -11.16
C PRO A 301 18.97 2.97 -10.98
N ASP A 302 18.34 3.04 -9.81
CA ASP A 302 17.33 4.01 -9.41
C ASP A 302 17.85 5.02 -8.36
N ALA A 303 19.16 5.25 -8.32
CA ALA A 303 19.85 6.14 -7.39
C ALA A 303 19.17 7.50 -7.20
N ALA A 304 18.74 8.15 -8.28
CA ALA A 304 18.10 9.46 -8.22
C ALA A 304 16.77 9.41 -7.45
N LEU A 305 15.92 8.42 -7.74
CA LEU A 305 14.64 8.22 -7.07
C LEU A 305 14.83 7.84 -5.60
N ARG A 306 15.81 6.98 -5.32
CA ARG A 306 16.17 6.58 -3.95
C ARG A 306 16.69 7.76 -3.14
N MET A 307 17.59 8.55 -3.72
CA MET A 307 18.14 9.76 -3.09
C MET A 307 17.05 10.79 -2.80
N GLU A 308 16.20 11.08 -3.77
CA GLU A 308 15.07 12.01 -3.61
C GLU A 308 14.12 11.53 -2.50
N THR A 309 13.79 10.24 -2.48
CA THR A 309 12.91 9.67 -1.45
C THR A 309 13.55 9.73 -0.06
N GLU A 310 14.84 9.42 0.07
CA GLU A 310 15.59 9.54 1.33
C GLU A 310 15.66 10.99 1.81
N LEU A 311 15.94 11.94 0.92
CA LEU A 311 15.98 13.36 1.24
C LEU A 311 14.63 13.87 1.70
N PHE A 312 13.55 13.56 0.97
CA PHE A 312 12.20 13.96 1.38
C PHE A 312 11.73 13.26 2.65
N HIS A 313 12.15 12.03 2.90
CA HIS A 313 11.85 11.34 4.14
C HIS A 313 12.54 11.99 5.35
N ARG A 314 13.85 12.27 5.24
CA ARG A 314 14.68 12.76 6.36
C ARG A 314 14.56 14.26 6.58
N LEU A 315 14.59 15.02 5.48
CA LEU A 315 14.62 16.48 5.50
C LEU A 315 13.24 17.08 5.24
N GLY A 316 12.23 16.29 4.88
CA GLY A 316 10.94 16.81 4.47
C GLY A 316 11.00 17.60 3.16
N PRO A 317 9.86 17.75 2.47
CA PRO A 317 9.79 18.51 1.22
C PRO A 317 9.91 20.03 1.39
N GLY A 318 9.91 20.57 2.61
CA GLY A 318 9.92 22.02 2.81
C GLY A 318 8.53 22.63 2.56
N GLU A 319 7.52 22.14 3.28
CA GLU A 319 6.10 22.52 3.11
C GLU A 319 5.85 24.04 3.06
N ASN A 320 6.67 24.84 3.75
CA ASN A 320 6.55 26.30 3.78
C ASN A 320 7.05 26.99 2.50
N ALA A 321 8.04 26.42 1.79
CA ALA A 321 8.62 27.04 0.59
C ALA A 321 7.71 26.86 -0.64
N PHE A 322 6.95 25.76 -0.69
CA PHE A 322 5.93 25.54 -1.72
C PHE A 322 4.72 26.46 -1.55
N ASP A 323 4.36 26.81 -0.32
CA ASP A 323 3.25 27.73 -0.05
C ASP A 323 3.61 29.18 -0.47
N GLU A 324 4.89 29.59 -0.37
CA GLU A 324 5.39 30.87 -0.90
C GLU A 324 5.47 30.89 -2.44
N GLY A 325 5.86 29.79 -3.08
CA GLY A 325 5.91 29.67 -4.55
C GLY A 325 4.54 29.72 -5.22
N ILE A 326 3.52 29.09 -4.62
CA ILE A 326 2.13 29.12 -5.13
C ILE A 326 1.52 30.52 -4.93
N GLN A 327 1.84 31.22 -3.84
CA GLN A 327 1.45 32.62 -3.67
C GLN A 327 2.10 33.54 -4.71
N ALA A 328 3.36 33.30 -5.10
CA ALA A 328 4.04 34.06 -6.15
C ALA A 328 3.42 33.84 -7.54
N GLU A 329 3.03 32.61 -7.91
CA GLU A 329 2.35 32.34 -9.18
C GLU A 329 0.91 32.86 -9.22
N SER A 330 0.17 32.78 -8.10
CA SER A 330 -1.19 33.36 -8.02
C SER A 330 -1.21 34.89 -8.05
N SER A 331 -0.12 35.54 -7.62
CA SER A 331 0.02 37.00 -7.66
C SER A 331 0.41 37.54 -9.04
N GLN A 332 0.89 36.69 -9.96
CA GLN A 332 1.24 37.10 -11.33
C GLN A 332 0.08 37.01 -12.34
N ASN A 333 -1.05 36.40 -11.97
CA ASN A 333 -2.21 36.21 -12.87
C ASN A 333 -3.44 37.08 -12.55
N ILE A 334 -3.32 38.08 -11.68
CA ILE A 334 -4.37 39.10 -11.51
C ILE A 334 -4.08 40.24 -12.49
N CYS A 335 -4.35 40.00 -13.78
CA CYS A 335 -4.56 41.07 -14.73
C CYS A 335 -6.07 41.33 -14.79
N ILE A 336 -6.51 42.31 -14.02
CA ILE A 336 -7.87 42.85 -14.06
C ILE A 336 -8.04 43.49 -15.44
N ILE A 337 -8.96 42.96 -16.25
CA ILE A 337 -9.56 43.71 -17.35
C ILE A 337 -11.01 43.99 -16.93
N THR A 338 -11.24 45.26 -16.65
CA THR A 338 -12.55 45.92 -16.44
C THR A 338 -13.48 45.75 -17.62
#